data_AF-W4VII9-F1
#
_entry.id   AF-W4VII9-F1
#
_cell.length_a   1.000
_cell.length_b   1.000
_cell.length_c   1.000
_cell.angle_alpha   90.00
_cell.angle_beta   90.00
_cell.angle_gamma   90.00
#
_symmetry.space_group_name_H-M   'P 1'
#
loop_
_entity.id
_entity.type
_entity.pdbx_description
1 polymer ?
#
loop_
_entity_poly.entity_id
_entity_poly.type
_entity_poly.pdbx_seq_one_letter_code
_entity_poly.pdbx_strand_id
1 'polypeptide(L)' 'METEEPQGGKIVRYPSGGEATGYLLDQAQEIIKAIMPSISEKRLKKTVEVAIEDLLRLGLVGGSL' A
#
# COMPACT_ATOMS: atom_id res chain seq x y z
N MET A 1 -27.93 -0.72 1.91
CA MET A 1 -27.27 -0.63 3.23
C MET A 1 -25.97 0.10 3.01
N GLU A 2 -25.85 1.30 3.56
CA GLU A 2 -24.61 2.07 3.51
C GLU A 2 -23.73 1.60 4.68
N THR A 3 -22.52 1.13 4.40
CA THR A 3 -21.57 0.71 5.44
C THR A 3 -21.18 1.93 6.26
N GLU A 4 -21.44 1.90 7.57
CA GLU A 4 -21.07 3.00 8.45
C GLU A 4 -19.56 3.19 8.52
N GLU A 5 -19.14 4.44 8.72
CA GLU A 5 -17.74 4.80 8.83
C GLU A 5 -17.14 4.22 10.12
N PRO A 6 -16.02 3.48 10.06
CA PRO A 6 -15.39 2.92 11.24
C PRO A 6 -14.79 4.04 12.10
N GLN A 7 -14.80 3.87 13.42
CA GLN A 7 -14.19 4.84 14.33
C GLN A 7 -12.71 5.01 14.00
N GLY A 8 -12.34 6.21 13.54
CA GLY A 8 -10.95 6.54 13.16
C GLY A 8 -10.61 6.37 11.67
N GLY A 9 -11.53 5.84 10.86
CA GLY A 9 -11.31 5.66 9.42
C GLY A 9 -12.36 6.38 8.58
N LYS A 10 -12.05 6.55 7.30
CA LYS A 10 -13.03 6.96 6.28
C LYS A 10 -12.98 5.97 5.13
N ILE A 11 -14.14 5.42 4.77
CA ILE A 11 -14.35 4.54 3.63
C ILE A 11 -14.43 5.44 2.40
N VAL A 12 -13.34 5.47 1.63
CA VAL A 12 -13.32 6.20 0.37
C VAL A 12 -14.20 5.46 -0.63
N ARG A 13 -15.14 6.16 -1.25
CA ARG A 13 -16.08 5.63 -2.24
C ARG A 13 -15.89 6.28 -3.60
N TYR A 14 -16.18 5.54 -4.66
CA TYR A 14 -16.16 6.09 -6.01
C TYR A 14 -17.30 7.11 -6.20
N PRO A 15 -17.02 8.30 -6.79
CA PRO A 15 -18.03 9.32 -7.02
C PRO A 15 -19.21 8.86 -7.89
N SER A 16 -18.96 7.89 -8.78
CA SER A 16 -19.92 7.40 -9.78
C SER A 16 -20.93 6.37 -9.27
N GLY A 17 -20.76 5.82 -8.06
CA GLY A 17 -21.59 4.69 -7.63
C GLY A 17 -21.62 4.39 -6.14
N GLY A 18 -20.87 5.11 -5.30
CA GLY A 18 -20.87 4.89 -3.85
C GLY A 18 -20.21 3.57 -3.41
N GLU A 19 -19.62 2.81 -4.33
CA GLU A 19 -18.87 1.60 -4.02
C GLU A 19 -17.58 1.95 -3.28
N ALA A 20 -17.25 1.17 -2.24
CA ALA A 20 -16.02 1.33 -1.50
C ALA A 20 -14.82 0.99 -2.39
N THR A 21 -13.83 1.86 -2.39
CA THR A 21 -12.59 1.74 -3.19
C THR A 21 -11.60 0.72 -2.61
N GLY A 22 -11.74 0.35 -1.33
CA GLY A 22 -10.73 -0.42 -0.61
C GLY A 22 -9.51 0.40 -0.17
N TYR A 23 -9.50 1.72 -0.37
CA TYR A 23 -8.41 2.57 0.16
C TYR A 23 -8.46 2.62 1.68
N LEU A 24 -7.34 2.25 2.30
CA LEU A 24 -7.11 2.40 3.73
C LEU A 24 -6.52 3.79 3.98
N LEU A 25 -7.26 4.66 4.67
CA LEU A 25 -6.78 6.00 5.05
C LEU A 25 -6.14 5.99 6.44
N ASP A 26 -5.02 6.70 6.56
CA ASP A 26 -4.28 7.05 7.77
C ASP A 26 -4.33 6.00 8.90
N GLN A 27 -5.28 6.12 9.83
CA GLN A 27 -5.37 5.22 10.99
C GLN A 27 -5.66 3.76 10.61
N ALA A 28 -6.42 3.52 9.54
CA ALA A 28 -6.67 2.17 9.06
C ALA A 28 -5.37 1.49 8.57
N GLN A 29 -4.43 2.26 8.01
CA GLN A 29 -3.12 1.72 7.60
C GLN A 29 -2.30 1.30 8.83
N GLU A 30 -2.31 2.09 9.90
CA GLU A 30 -1.56 1.79 11.11
C GLU A 30 -2.09 0.53 11.81
N ILE A 31 -3.42 0.36 11.86
CA ILE A 31 -4.05 -0.85 12.40
C ILE A 31 -3.61 -2.09 11.62
N ILE A 32 -3.61 -2.00 10.28
CA ILE A 32 -3.18 -3.12 9.43
C ILE A 32 -1.67 -3.38 9.59
N LYS A 33 -0.83 -2.33 9.68
CA LYS A 33 0.62 -2.47 9.92
C LYS A 33 0.91 -3.19 11.24
N ALA A 34 0.13 -2.95 12.28
CA ALA A 34 0.30 -3.60 13.57
C ALA A 34 0.04 -5.12 13.54
N ILE A 35 -0.83 -5.60 12.65
CA ILE A 35 -1.16 -7.03 12.52
C ILE A 35 -0.42 -7.72 11.37
N MET A 36 0.24 -6.96 10.49
CA MET A 36 0.98 -7.54 9.37
C MET A 36 2.11 -8.44 9.90
N PRO A 37 2.24 -9.67 9.38
CA PRO A 37 3.31 -10.56 9.79
C PRO A 37 4.67 -9.96 9.42
N SER A 38 5.68 -10.22 10.26
CA SER A 38 7.04 -9.81 9.96
C SER A 38 7.53 -10.43 8.66
N ILE A 39 8.16 -9.61 7.82
CA ILE A 39 8.77 -10.08 6.60
C ILE A 39 10.05 -10.85 6.95
N SER A 40 10.27 -12.02 6.33
CA SER A 40 11.54 -12.72 6.46
C SER A 40 12.64 -11.97 5.71
N GLU A 41 13.88 -12.04 6.20
CA GLU A 41 15.04 -11.44 5.54
C GLU A 41 15.17 -11.89 4.08
N LYS A 42 14.93 -13.17 3.82
CA LYS A 42 14.89 -13.74 2.46
C LYS A 42 13.87 -13.05 1.56
N ARG A 43 12.67 -12.79 2.08
CA ARG A 43 11.60 -12.12 1.31
C ARG A 43 11.91 -10.65 1.11
N LEU A 44 12.46 -9.98 2.13
CA LEU A 44 12.92 -8.60 2.02
C LEU A 44 13.97 -8.44 0.92
N LYS A 45 15.01 -9.30 0.93
CA LYS A 45 16.06 -9.30 -0.11
C LYS A 45 15.47 -9.47 -1.50
N LYS A 46 14.56 -10.44 -1.69
CA LYS A 46 13.94 -10.67 -2.99
C LYS A 46 13.11 -9.48 -3.46
N THR A 47 12.37 -8.84 -2.55
CA THR A 47 11.60 -7.63 -2.87
C THR A 47 12.51 -6.50 -3.35
N VAL A 48 13.65 -6.29 -2.70
CA VAL A 48 14.62 -5.26 -3.09
C VAL A 48 15.24 -5.58 -4.46
N GLU A 49 15.63 -6.82 -4.71
CA GLU A 49 16.16 -7.26 -6.02
C GLU A 49 15.17 -6.98 -7.15
N VAL A 50 13.90 -7.37 -6.96
CA VAL A 50 12.84 -7.15 -7.95
C VAL A 50 12.60 -5.66 -8.20
N ALA A 51 12.60 -4.85 -7.15
CA ALA A 51 12.45 -3.40 -7.28
C ALA A 51 13.60 -2.78 -8.09
N ILE A 52 14.84 -3.18 -7.83
CA ILE A 52 16.00 -2.69 -8.58
C ILE A 52 15.91 -3.12 -10.04
N GLU A 53 15.61 -4.39 -10.33
CA GLU A 53 15.44 -4.89 -11.70
C GLU A 53 14.37 -4.11 -12.47
N ASP A 54 13.23 -3.80 -11.83
CA ASP A 54 12.16 -3.04 -12.45
C ASP A 54 12.54 -1.58 -12.71
N LEU A 55 13.19 -0.93 -11.75
CA LEU A 55 13.70 0.44 -11.91
C LEU A 55 14.72 0.52 -13.05
N LEU A 56 15.66 -0.44 -13.12
CA LEU A 56 16.65 -0.51 -14.20
C LEU A 56 15.98 -0.74 -15.56
N ARG A 57 14.99 -1.64 -15.64
CA ARG A 57 14.21 -1.88 -16.87
C ARG A 57 13.49 -0.63 -17.35
N LEU A 58 13.03 0.22 -16.43
CA LEU A 58 12.38 1.49 -16.71
C LEU A 58 13.37 2.63 -17.00
N GLY A 59 14.69 2.37 -16.95
CA GLY A 59 15.72 3.39 -17.13
C GLY A 59 15.81 4.37 -15.95
N LEU A 60 15.18 4.05 -14.83
CA LEU A 60 15.24 4.82 -13.58
C LEU A 60 16.53 4.47 -12.85
N VAL A 61 17.63 5.01 -13.38
CA VAL A 61 18.94 4.99 -12.71
C VAL A 61 19.10 6.28 -11.93
N GLY A 62 19.76 6.21 -10.76
CA GLY A 62 20.10 7.41 -10.01
C GLY A 62 20.96 8.33 -10.88
N GLY A 63 20.47 9.54 -11.17
CA GLY A 63 21.29 10.58 -11.75
C GLY A 63 22.48 10.87 -10.83
N SER A 64 23.69 10.64 -11.32
CA SER A 64 24.92 11.20 -10.77
C SER A 64 25.38 12.27 -11.77
N LEU A 65 25.71 13.53 -11.45
CA LEU A 65 25.93 14.25 -10.18
C LEU A 65 25.10 15.55 -10.15
#